data_AF-F8BRS4-F1
#
_entry.id   AF-F8BRS4-F1
#
_cell.length_a   1.000
_cell.length_b   1.000
_cell.length_c   1.000
_cell.angle_alpha   90.00
_cell.angle_beta   90.00
_cell.angle_gamma   90.00
#
_symmetry.space_group_name_H-M   'P 1'
#
loop_
_entity.id
_entity.type
_entity.pdbx_description
1 polymer ?
#
loop_
_entity_poly.entity_id
_entity_poly.type
_entity_poly.pdbx_seq_one_letter_code
_entity_poly.pdbx_strand_id
1 'polypeptide(L)'
;MTEHRCHAPNCSAMVPHNVFMCARHWRALPKPLRQAISEGWSMGGGSPYRANCDEAIRIIGEFEGGIAPDLPTGTKALTIWQPWASLVMIGARPWEFRRWSFTDRPGLRKLVGQRIVIHAGARPPKPSEVRDILARIEGGESALEADRARPWLEGLHWAILEKKVGGAPLAAALGTAVIGEPVKASKLFDKVADSDRIDQHMYAWPLTDIDAWKKPVKAAGAQGFWNW
;
A
#
# COMPACT_ATOMS: atom_id res chain seq x y z
N MET A 1 20.97 6.89 34.23
CA MET A 1 20.52 7.95 33.30
C MET A 1 19.08 7.65 32.98
N THR A 2 18.18 8.61 33.06
CA THR A 2 16.78 8.39 32.67
C THR A 2 16.73 8.20 31.16
N GLU A 3 15.93 7.24 30.70
CA GLU A 3 15.67 6.98 29.29
C GLU A 3 14.21 7.29 29.00
N HIS A 4 13.91 7.60 27.74
CA HIS A 4 12.54 7.70 27.24
C HIS A 4 12.40 6.98 25.90
N ARG A 5 11.15 6.76 25.49
CA ARG A 5 10.87 6.22 24.15
C ARG A 5 11.13 7.29 23.11
N CYS A 6 11.64 6.88 21.94
CA CYS A 6 11.75 7.75 20.78
C CYS A 6 10.40 8.44 20.49
N HIS A 7 10.43 9.74 20.22
CA HIS A 7 9.21 10.51 19.93
C HIS A 7 8.63 10.28 18.52
N ALA A 8 9.25 9.42 17.72
CA ALA A 8 8.75 9.06 16.39
C ALA A 8 7.50 8.17 16.53
N PRO A 9 6.43 8.41 15.75
CA PRO A 9 5.23 7.58 15.78
C PRO A 9 5.55 6.08 15.62
N ASN A 10 4.97 5.22 16.46
CA ASN A 10 5.17 3.76 16.40
C ASN A 10 6.62 3.27 16.61
N CYS A 11 7.56 4.14 17.03
CA CYS A 11 8.91 3.71 17.37
C CYS A 11 9.01 3.27 18.83
N SER A 12 9.48 2.05 19.08
CA SER A 12 9.68 1.49 20.43
C SER A 12 11.11 1.65 20.98
N ALA A 13 12.02 2.28 20.23
CA ALA A 13 13.41 2.43 20.64
C ALA A 13 13.54 3.30 21.90
N MET A 14 14.30 2.81 22.89
CA MET A 14 14.69 3.58 24.08
C MET A 14 15.89 4.46 23.74
N VAL A 15 15.85 5.71 24.18
CA VAL A 15 16.92 6.70 23.97
C VAL A 15 17.24 7.42 25.28
N PRO A 16 18.50 7.88 25.46
CA PRO A 16 18.88 8.68 26.62
C PRO A 16 18.05 9.96 26.74
N HIS A 17 17.84 10.47 27.96
CA HIS A 17 17.03 11.67 28.21
C HIS A 17 17.45 12.93 27.42
N ASN A 18 18.72 13.03 27.02
CA ASN A 18 19.24 14.15 26.22
C ASN A 18 19.15 13.91 24.71
N VAL A 19 18.49 12.84 24.27
CA VAL A 19 18.38 12.44 22.87
C VAL A 19 16.92 12.43 22.45
N PHE A 20 16.52 13.41 21.63
CA PHE A 20 15.12 13.58 21.23
C PHE A 20 14.54 12.35 20.48
N MET A 21 15.31 11.72 19.60
CA MET A 21 14.89 10.57 18.78
C MET A 21 16.06 9.62 18.53
N CYS A 22 15.75 8.36 18.19
CA CYS A 22 16.79 7.37 17.85
C CYS A 22 17.62 7.82 16.63
N ALA A 23 18.83 7.29 16.48
CA ALA A 23 19.75 7.71 15.43
C ALA A 23 19.16 7.59 14.01
N ARG A 24 18.27 6.60 13.77
CA ARG A 24 17.54 6.43 12.52
C ARG A 24 16.66 7.65 12.22
N HIS A 25 15.74 7.99 13.13
CA HIS A 25 14.80 9.10 12.95
C HIS A 25 15.48 10.45 12.99
N TRP A 26 16.48 10.61 13.86
CA TRP A 26 17.25 11.84 13.90
C TRP A 26 17.88 12.16 12.54
N ARG A 27 18.54 11.18 11.90
CA ARG A 27 19.19 11.38 10.60
C ARG A 27 18.22 11.61 9.45
N ALA A 28 16.96 11.18 9.57
CA ALA A 28 15.92 11.40 8.58
C ALA A 28 15.40 12.85 8.56
N LEU A 29 15.60 13.61 9.65
CA LEU A 29 15.18 15.01 9.73
C LEU A 29 16.08 15.94 8.87
N PRO A 30 15.50 16.97 8.23
CA PRO A 30 16.26 18.03 7.57
C PRO A 30 17.32 18.62 8.50
N LYS A 31 18.53 18.85 7.97
CA LYS A 31 19.65 19.42 8.76
C LYS A 31 19.29 20.73 9.48
N PRO A 32 18.58 21.69 8.87
CA PRO A 32 18.19 22.92 9.57
C PRO A 32 17.30 22.65 10.79
N LEU A 33 16.37 21.69 10.68
CA LEU A 33 15.48 21.34 11.78
C LEU A 33 16.21 20.64 12.92
N ARG A 34 17.15 19.74 12.61
CA ARG A 34 18.03 19.13 13.62
C ARG A 34 18.83 20.17 14.39
N GLN A 35 19.37 21.17 13.69
CA GLN A 35 20.13 22.25 14.32
C GLN A 35 19.25 23.06 15.25
N ALA A 36 18.07 23.47 14.79
CA ALA A 36 17.13 24.26 15.59
C ALA A 36 16.65 23.52 16.87
N ILE A 37 16.45 22.21 16.81
CA ILE A 37 16.12 21.39 18.00
C ILE A 37 17.30 21.32 18.97
N SER A 38 18.52 21.10 18.45
CA SER A 38 19.74 21.00 19.27
C SER A 38 20.06 22.31 19.99
N GLU A 39 19.90 23.43 19.28
CA GLU A 39 20.07 24.79 19.82
C GLU A 39 19.01 25.12 20.86
N GLY A 40 17.73 24.84 20.55
CA GLY A 40 16.62 25.08 21.47
C GLY A 40 16.70 24.26 22.76
N TRP A 41 17.22 23.04 22.69
CA TRP A 41 17.51 22.22 23.87
C TRP A 41 18.62 22.83 24.72
N SER A 42 19.72 23.26 24.08
CA SER A 42 20.87 23.87 24.76
C SER A 42 20.51 25.17 25.49
N MET A 43 19.46 25.86 25.02
CA MET A 43 18.92 27.09 25.63
C MET A 43 17.88 26.84 26.74
N GLY A 44 17.71 25.60 27.22
CA GLY A 44 16.84 25.27 28.35
C GLY A 44 15.40 24.94 27.99
N GLY A 45 15.07 24.85 26.69
CA GLY A 45 13.74 24.53 26.21
C GLY A 45 12.75 25.70 26.28
N GLY A 46 11.92 25.84 25.26
CA GLY A 46 10.95 26.93 25.13
C GLY A 46 9.92 26.68 24.02
N SER A 47 9.04 27.65 23.77
CA SER A 47 8.02 27.54 22.70
C SER A 47 8.61 27.23 21.32
N PRO A 48 9.70 27.89 20.86
CA PRO A 48 10.33 27.55 19.58
C PRO A 48 10.90 26.13 19.54
N TYR A 49 11.45 25.64 20.65
CA TYR A 49 11.94 24.26 20.76
C TYR A 49 10.80 23.25 20.62
N ARG A 50 9.67 23.46 21.32
CA ARG A 50 8.51 22.58 21.22
C ARG A 50 7.94 22.55 19.80
N ALA A 51 7.80 23.71 19.15
CA ALA A 51 7.34 23.79 17.77
C ALA A 51 8.25 23.02 16.80
N ASN A 52 9.58 23.10 16.97
CA ASN A 52 10.52 22.32 16.16
C ASN A 52 10.43 20.81 16.44
N CYS A 53 10.19 20.42 17.70
CA CYS A 53 9.96 19.02 18.06
C CYS A 53 8.65 18.48 17.46
N ASP A 54 7.56 19.26 17.51
CA ASP A 54 6.28 18.90 16.91
C ASP A 54 6.39 18.76 15.39
N GLU A 55 7.11 19.69 14.75
CA GLU A 55 7.40 19.63 13.32
C GLU A 55 8.26 18.41 12.95
N ALA A 56 9.25 18.06 13.78
CA ALA A 56 10.04 16.85 13.58
C ALA A 56 9.19 15.58 13.74
N ILE A 57 8.28 15.52 14.71
CA ILE A 57 7.33 14.41 14.86
C ILE A 57 6.39 14.34 13.66
N ARG A 58 5.92 15.49 13.13
CA ARG A 58 5.10 15.55 11.92
C ARG A 58 5.84 15.02 10.70
N ILE A 59 7.07 15.50 10.45
CA ILE A 59 7.90 15.05 9.33
C ILE A 59 8.20 13.56 9.43
N ILE A 60 8.55 13.07 10.62
CA ILE A 60 8.80 11.65 10.83
C ILE A 60 7.51 10.86 10.73
N GLY A 61 6.37 11.36 11.20
CA GLY A 61 5.06 10.74 11.01
C GLY A 61 4.60 10.72 9.56
N GLU A 62 5.04 11.66 8.72
CA GLU A 62 4.85 11.62 7.27
C GLU A 62 5.81 10.65 6.58
N PHE A 63 7.04 10.56 7.06
CA PHE A 63 8.06 9.63 6.58
C PHE A 63 7.73 8.17 6.97
N GLU A 64 7.27 7.94 8.19
CA GLU A 64 6.77 6.67 8.70
C GLU A 64 5.34 6.40 8.21
N GLY A 65 4.54 7.44 7.91
CA GLY A 65 3.36 7.31 7.05
C GLY A 65 3.72 6.98 5.59
N GLY A 66 5.01 6.97 5.27
CA GLY A 66 5.65 6.52 4.04
C GLY A 66 6.39 5.18 4.19
N ILE A 67 6.29 4.50 5.34
CA ILE A 67 6.80 3.15 5.59
C ILE A 67 5.64 2.34 6.14
N ALA A 68 5.23 1.27 5.46
CA ALA A 68 4.31 0.30 6.05
C ALA A 68 4.76 -0.06 7.48
N PRO A 69 3.97 0.22 8.53
CA PRO A 69 4.41 -0.07 9.89
C PRO A 69 4.64 -1.59 10.03
N ASP A 70 5.75 -1.94 10.68
CA ASP A 70 6.06 -3.28 11.22
C ASP A 70 6.13 -4.46 10.24
N LEU A 71 6.49 -4.23 8.97
CA LEU A 71 6.76 -5.33 8.05
C LEU A 71 8.18 -5.89 8.20
N PRO A 72 8.36 -7.23 8.25
CA PRO A 72 9.68 -7.85 8.27
C PRO A 72 10.56 -7.40 7.10
N THR A 73 11.87 -7.26 7.33
CA THR A 73 12.84 -6.99 6.26
C THR A 73 12.74 -8.07 5.18
N GLY A 74 12.68 -7.65 3.91
CA GLY A 74 12.54 -8.56 2.78
C GLY A 74 11.09 -8.97 2.47
N THR A 75 10.09 -8.34 3.11
CA THR A 75 8.69 -8.48 2.72
C THR A 75 8.54 -8.15 1.24
N LYS A 76 7.82 -8.99 0.51
CA LYS A 76 7.60 -8.78 -0.91
C LYS A 76 6.44 -7.84 -1.16
N ALA A 77 6.55 -7.07 -2.24
CA ALA A 77 5.47 -6.27 -2.79
C ALA A 77 5.09 -6.78 -4.18
N LEU A 78 3.82 -6.58 -4.54
CA LEU A 78 3.27 -6.86 -5.85
C LEU A 78 2.57 -5.61 -6.40
N THR A 79 3.00 -5.14 -7.57
CA THR A 79 2.35 -4.02 -8.26
C THR A 79 1.18 -4.51 -9.10
N ILE A 80 -0.01 -3.98 -8.80
CA ILE A 80 -1.29 -4.23 -9.47
C ILE A 80 -1.78 -2.91 -10.09
N TRP A 81 -2.37 -2.97 -11.28
CA TRP A 81 -2.92 -1.78 -11.94
C TRP A 81 -4.25 -1.35 -11.32
N GLN A 82 -4.55 -0.05 -11.39
CA GLN A 82 -5.88 0.44 -11.05
C GLN A 82 -6.90 0.08 -12.15
N PRO A 83 -8.18 -0.13 -11.81
CA PRO A 83 -8.79 -0.02 -10.47
C PRO A 83 -8.58 -1.24 -9.56
N TRP A 84 -7.97 -2.30 -10.09
CA TRP A 84 -7.90 -3.62 -9.45
C TRP A 84 -7.20 -3.62 -8.10
N ALA A 85 -6.11 -2.85 -7.94
CA ALA A 85 -5.38 -2.75 -6.67
C ALA A 85 -6.30 -2.27 -5.52
N SER A 86 -7.10 -1.23 -5.76
CA SER A 86 -8.07 -0.73 -4.76
C SER A 86 -9.20 -1.72 -4.53
N LEU A 87 -9.71 -2.38 -5.59
CA LEU A 87 -10.76 -3.40 -5.46
C LEU A 87 -10.32 -4.58 -4.59
N VAL A 88 -9.06 -4.99 -4.65
CA VAL A 88 -8.50 -5.97 -3.71
C VAL A 88 -8.55 -5.43 -2.28
N MET A 89 -8.09 -4.20 -2.06
CA MET A 89 -7.99 -3.60 -0.72
C MET A 89 -9.33 -3.36 -0.03
N ILE A 90 -10.40 -3.10 -0.77
CA ILE A 90 -11.75 -2.98 -0.21
C ILE A 90 -12.44 -4.35 -0.04
N GLY A 91 -11.75 -5.44 -0.39
CA GLY A 91 -12.28 -6.81 -0.34
C GLY A 91 -13.30 -7.12 -1.44
N ALA A 92 -13.33 -6.33 -2.52
CA ALA A 92 -14.24 -6.55 -3.63
C ALA A 92 -13.72 -7.53 -4.68
N ARG A 93 -12.40 -7.79 -4.68
CA ARG A 93 -11.73 -8.71 -5.60
C ARG A 93 -10.72 -9.58 -4.84
N PRO A 94 -11.03 -10.86 -4.55
CA PRO A 94 -10.14 -11.73 -3.79
C PRO A 94 -8.99 -12.35 -4.61
N TRP A 95 -8.81 -11.90 -5.86
CA TRP A 95 -7.86 -12.49 -6.80
C TRP A 95 -7.01 -11.44 -7.51
N GLU A 96 -5.76 -11.81 -7.79
CA GLU A 96 -4.95 -11.16 -8.82
C GLU A 96 -4.69 -12.13 -9.97
N PHE A 97 -4.96 -11.70 -11.20
CA PHE A 97 -4.81 -12.57 -12.36
C PHE A 97 -3.48 -12.35 -13.08
N ARG A 98 -2.74 -13.43 -13.34
CA ARG A 98 -1.46 -13.41 -14.05
C ARG A 98 -1.34 -14.57 -15.03
N ARG A 99 -0.61 -14.39 -16.12
CA ARG A 99 -0.36 -15.42 -17.15
C ARG A 99 0.65 -16.50 -16.74
N TRP A 100 1.07 -16.50 -15.49
CA TRP A 100 2.07 -17.42 -14.96
C TRP A 100 1.75 -17.73 -13.50
N SER A 101 2.15 -18.91 -13.04
CA SER A 101 2.13 -19.26 -11.63
C SER A 101 3.46 -18.86 -11.01
N PHE A 102 3.44 -18.13 -9.90
CA PHE A 102 4.69 -17.81 -9.21
C PHE A 102 5.33 -19.01 -8.53
N THR A 103 4.55 -20.06 -8.23
CA THR A 103 5.07 -21.28 -7.63
C THR A 103 5.90 -22.12 -8.59
N ASP A 104 5.85 -21.85 -9.90
CA ASP A 104 6.73 -22.48 -10.90
C ASP A 104 8.20 -22.06 -10.72
N ARG A 105 8.45 -20.94 -10.02
CA ARG A 105 9.80 -20.45 -9.72
C ARG A 105 10.20 -20.91 -8.30
N PRO A 106 11.25 -21.74 -8.13
CA PRO A 106 11.62 -22.30 -6.83
C PRO A 106 11.79 -21.25 -5.71
N GLY A 107 12.40 -20.11 -6.03
CA GLY A 107 12.63 -19.02 -5.07
C GLY A 107 11.36 -18.27 -4.62
N LEU A 108 10.25 -18.38 -5.36
CA LEU A 108 8.99 -17.71 -5.07
C LEU A 108 7.93 -18.65 -4.49
N ARG A 109 8.08 -19.97 -4.62
CA ARG A 109 7.12 -20.94 -4.06
C ARG A 109 6.88 -20.75 -2.56
N LYS A 110 7.92 -20.35 -1.82
CA LYS A 110 7.83 -20.04 -0.38
C LYS A 110 6.91 -18.86 -0.03
N LEU A 111 6.52 -18.04 -1.01
CA LEU A 111 5.61 -16.92 -0.78
C LEU A 111 4.17 -17.35 -0.52
N VAL A 112 3.80 -18.59 -0.86
CA VAL A 112 2.46 -19.11 -0.50
C VAL A 112 2.27 -19.02 1.01
N GLY A 113 1.19 -18.38 1.43
CA GLY A 113 0.86 -18.11 2.83
C GLY A 113 1.59 -16.92 3.45
N GLN A 114 2.48 -16.24 2.72
CA GLN A 114 3.17 -15.05 3.23
C GLN A 114 2.34 -13.78 3.03
N ARG A 115 2.47 -12.86 3.97
CA ARG A 115 1.96 -11.49 3.83
C ARG A 115 2.85 -10.71 2.86
N ILE A 116 2.23 -10.07 1.87
CA ILE A 116 2.88 -9.20 0.88
C ILE A 116 2.22 -7.83 0.87
N VAL A 117 2.95 -6.82 0.39
CA VAL A 117 2.42 -5.48 0.15
C VAL A 117 1.72 -5.44 -1.20
N ILE A 118 0.53 -4.83 -1.23
CA ILE A 118 -0.19 -4.53 -2.46
C ILE A 118 0.08 -3.09 -2.88
N HIS A 119 0.69 -2.93 -4.05
CA HIS A 119 1.08 -1.65 -4.62
C HIS A 119 0.22 -1.30 -5.83
N ALA A 120 -0.32 -0.09 -5.87
CA ALA A 120 -0.99 0.47 -7.02
C ALA A 120 0.02 1.07 -8.01
N GLY A 121 0.00 0.58 -9.24
CA GLY A 121 0.82 1.08 -10.33
C GLY A 121 0.61 2.57 -10.64
N ALA A 122 1.52 3.15 -11.43
CA ALA A 122 1.47 4.57 -11.79
C ALA A 122 0.46 4.90 -12.90
N ARG A 123 -0.06 3.89 -13.62
CA ARG A 123 -1.00 4.07 -14.73
C ARG A 123 -2.40 4.41 -14.17
N PRO A 124 -2.98 5.58 -14.49
CA PRO A 124 -4.35 5.89 -14.13
C PRO A 124 -5.34 5.01 -14.91
N PRO A 125 -6.47 4.62 -14.30
CA PRO A 125 -7.53 3.90 -14.99
C PRO A 125 -8.22 4.82 -16.00
N LYS A 126 -8.59 4.30 -17.17
CA LYS A 126 -9.34 5.07 -18.17
C LYS A 126 -10.83 5.09 -17.79
N PRO A 127 -11.56 6.19 -18.08
CA PRO A 127 -13.00 6.24 -17.80
C PRO A 127 -13.80 5.13 -18.48
N SER A 128 -13.39 4.71 -19.69
CA SER A 128 -14.02 3.60 -20.41
C SER A 128 -13.80 2.25 -19.73
N GLU A 129 -12.62 2.02 -19.13
CA GLU A 129 -12.32 0.78 -18.38
C GLU A 129 -13.20 0.69 -17.13
N VAL A 130 -13.38 1.80 -16.41
CA VAL A 130 -14.26 1.84 -15.24
C VAL A 130 -15.72 1.60 -15.63
N ARG A 131 -16.17 2.22 -16.74
CA ARG A 131 -17.54 2.04 -17.25
C ARG A 131 -17.82 0.59 -17.67
N ASP A 132 -16.86 -0.04 -18.34
CA ASP A 132 -16.97 -1.45 -18.74
C ASP A 132 -17.15 -2.37 -17.52
N ILE A 133 -16.36 -2.16 -16.46
CA ILE A 133 -16.49 -2.92 -15.21
C ILE A 133 -17.88 -2.71 -14.58
N LEU A 134 -18.37 -1.46 -14.52
CA LEU A 134 -19.70 -1.16 -13.98
C LEU A 134 -20.81 -1.85 -14.77
N ALA A 135 -20.73 -1.82 -16.11
CA ALA A 135 -21.70 -2.49 -16.97
C ALA A 135 -21.70 -4.02 -16.76
N ARG A 136 -20.51 -4.62 -16.59
CA ARG A 136 -20.39 -6.05 -16.29
C ARG A 136 -20.97 -6.41 -14.92
N ILE A 137 -20.78 -5.58 -13.90
CA ILE A 137 -21.42 -5.77 -12.59
C ILE A 137 -22.95 -5.72 -12.73
N GLU A 138 -23.49 -4.77 -13.49
CA GLU A 138 -24.93 -4.64 -13.73
C GLU A 138 -25.52 -5.80 -14.53
N GLY A 139 -24.79 -6.30 -15.52
CA GLY A 139 -25.19 -7.46 -16.32
C GLY A 139 -25.04 -8.81 -15.62
N GLY A 140 -24.48 -8.87 -14.40
CA GLY A 140 -24.14 -10.13 -13.73
C GLY A 140 -22.97 -10.88 -14.38
N GLU A 141 -22.15 -10.17 -15.15
CA GLU A 141 -20.99 -10.66 -15.90
C GLU A 141 -19.66 -10.28 -15.23
N SER A 142 -19.69 -10.15 -13.91
CA SER A 142 -18.53 -9.87 -13.05
C SER A 142 -18.50 -10.85 -11.88
N ALA A 143 -17.30 -11.24 -11.47
CA ALA A 143 -17.04 -12.04 -10.26
C ALA A 143 -16.61 -11.15 -9.07
N LEU A 144 -16.78 -9.84 -9.17
CA LEU A 144 -16.57 -8.90 -8.07
C LEU A 144 -17.71 -8.97 -7.06
N GLU A 145 -17.41 -8.68 -5.80
CA GLU A 145 -18.43 -8.42 -4.78
C GLU A 145 -19.10 -7.07 -5.09
N ALA A 146 -20.26 -7.13 -5.76
CA ALA A 146 -20.94 -5.98 -6.33
C ALA A 146 -21.21 -4.86 -5.32
N ASP A 147 -21.66 -5.20 -4.11
CA ASP A 147 -22.00 -4.25 -3.04
C ASP A 147 -20.80 -3.43 -2.57
N ARG A 148 -19.59 -3.98 -2.69
CA ARG A 148 -18.33 -3.29 -2.35
C ARG A 148 -17.75 -2.57 -3.56
N ALA A 149 -17.75 -3.23 -4.72
CA ALA A 149 -17.13 -2.73 -5.94
C ALA A 149 -17.87 -1.51 -6.50
N ARG A 150 -19.20 -1.58 -6.63
CA ARG A 150 -20.00 -0.60 -7.36
C ARG A 150 -19.89 0.82 -6.77
N PRO A 151 -20.09 1.06 -5.46
CA PRO A 151 -20.01 2.42 -4.92
C PRO A 151 -18.62 3.05 -5.11
N TRP A 152 -17.56 2.25 -4.98
CA TRP A 152 -16.19 2.72 -5.16
C TRP A 152 -15.90 3.06 -6.63
N LEU A 153 -16.35 2.21 -7.56
CA LEU A 153 -16.16 2.41 -9.00
C LEU A 153 -16.97 3.60 -9.53
N GLU A 154 -18.19 3.81 -9.04
CA GLU A 154 -19.00 5.00 -9.37
C GLU A 154 -18.31 6.28 -8.89
N GLY A 155 -17.82 6.29 -7.65
CA GLY A 155 -17.04 7.40 -7.11
C GLY A 155 -15.76 7.67 -7.91
N LEU A 156 -15.04 6.62 -8.31
CA LEU A 156 -13.87 6.72 -9.19
C LEU A 156 -14.26 7.28 -10.57
N HIS A 157 -15.32 6.76 -11.20
CA HIS A 157 -15.77 7.19 -12.51
C HIS A 157 -16.08 8.69 -12.52
N TRP A 158 -16.84 9.13 -11.52
CA TRP A 158 -17.16 10.54 -11.35
C TRP A 158 -15.91 11.40 -11.10
N ALA A 159 -14.99 10.97 -10.23
CA ALA A 159 -13.74 11.68 -9.97
C ALA A 159 -12.88 11.84 -11.23
N ILE A 160 -12.84 10.82 -12.10
CA ILE A 160 -12.13 10.88 -13.39
C ILE A 160 -12.78 11.91 -14.33
N LEU A 161 -14.12 11.88 -14.46
CA LEU A 161 -14.86 12.81 -15.33
C LEU A 161 -14.68 14.26 -14.89
N GLU A 162 -14.71 14.50 -13.58
CA GLU A 162 -14.49 15.81 -12.96
C GLU A 162 -13.01 16.20 -12.87
N LYS A 163 -12.09 15.38 -13.39
CA LYS A 163 -10.63 15.60 -13.34
C LYS A 163 -10.11 15.88 -11.93
N LYS A 164 -10.74 15.27 -10.92
CA LYS A 164 -10.32 15.42 -9.52
C LYS A 164 -8.97 14.74 -9.31
N VAL A 165 -8.06 15.47 -8.66
CA VAL A 165 -6.78 14.91 -8.23
C VAL A 165 -7.04 13.87 -7.13
N GLY A 166 -6.45 12.68 -7.27
CA GLY A 166 -6.50 11.64 -6.23
C GLY A 166 -7.72 10.73 -6.27
N GLY A 167 -8.48 10.66 -7.37
CA GLY A 167 -9.63 9.74 -7.51
C GLY A 167 -9.30 8.26 -7.27
N ALA A 168 -8.05 7.85 -7.55
CA ALA A 168 -7.49 6.59 -7.06
C ALA A 168 -6.01 6.80 -6.66
N PRO A 169 -5.50 6.07 -5.67
CA PRO A 169 -4.09 6.12 -5.32
C PRO A 169 -3.24 5.53 -6.44
N LEU A 170 -2.19 6.25 -6.83
CA LEU A 170 -1.23 5.87 -7.87
C LEU A 170 0.19 5.92 -7.31
N ALA A 171 1.04 5.02 -7.82
CA ALA A 171 2.43 4.86 -7.39
C ALA A 171 2.52 4.81 -5.86
N ALA A 172 1.69 3.96 -5.26
CA ALA A 172 1.56 3.89 -3.81
C ALA A 172 1.20 2.49 -3.35
N ALA A 173 1.78 2.04 -2.23
CA ALA A 173 1.31 0.88 -1.51
C ALA A 173 0.06 1.21 -0.70
N LEU A 174 -0.90 0.30 -0.75
CA LEU A 174 -2.25 0.52 -0.24
C LEU A 174 -2.51 -0.24 1.07
N GLY A 175 -1.72 -1.26 1.34
CA GLY A 175 -1.99 -2.24 2.38
C GLY A 175 -1.24 -3.54 2.14
N THR A 176 -1.65 -4.57 2.87
CA THR A 176 -1.09 -5.92 2.75
C THR A 176 -2.17 -6.96 2.53
N ALA A 177 -1.76 -8.11 2.00
CA ALA A 177 -2.59 -9.29 1.84
C ALA A 177 -1.72 -10.54 2.01
N VAL A 178 -2.31 -11.64 2.47
CA VAL A 178 -1.70 -12.97 2.39
C VAL A 178 -1.92 -13.52 0.99
N ILE A 179 -0.83 -13.92 0.33
CA ILE A 179 -0.90 -14.52 -1.01
C ILE A 179 -1.02 -16.04 -0.92
N GLY A 180 -2.04 -16.60 -1.56
CA GLY A 180 -2.28 -18.04 -1.60
C GLY A 180 -1.62 -18.74 -2.78
N GLU A 181 -1.85 -20.05 -2.89
CA GLU A 181 -1.37 -20.84 -4.01
C GLU A 181 -2.10 -20.47 -5.31
N PRO A 182 -1.40 -20.17 -6.42
CA PRO A 182 -2.02 -19.88 -7.70
C PRO A 182 -2.89 -21.04 -8.20
N VAL A 183 -4.13 -20.72 -8.58
CA VAL A 183 -5.08 -21.68 -9.17
C VAL A 183 -5.31 -21.30 -10.63
N LYS A 184 -5.42 -22.28 -11.53
CA LYS A 184 -5.80 -22.01 -12.93
C LYS A 184 -7.18 -21.35 -12.96
N ALA A 185 -7.31 -20.22 -13.67
CA ALA A 185 -8.56 -19.46 -13.73
C ALA A 185 -9.72 -20.33 -14.26
N SER A 186 -9.45 -21.22 -15.22
CA SER A 186 -10.45 -22.15 -15.76
C SER A 186 -10.99 -23.18 -14.76
N LYS A 187 -10.36 -23.35 -13.59
CA LYS A 187 -10.88 -24.19 -12.50
C LYS A 187 -11.82 -23.41 -11.56
N LEU A 188 -11.73 -22.09 -11.55
CA LEU A 188 -12.49 -21.22 -10.65
C LEU A 188 -13.66 -20.54 -11.35
N PHE A 189 -13.53 -20.30 -12.65
CA PHE A 189 -14.47 -19.53 -13.43
C PHE A 189 -14.83 -20.30 -14.71
N ASP A 190 -16.11 -20.63 -14.86
CA ASP A 190 -16.62 -21.28 -16.07
C ASP A 190 -16.67 -20.29 -17.25
N LYS A 191 -16.98 -19.01 -16.98
CA LYS A 191 -17.16 -17.96 -18.01
C LYS A 191 -16.68 -16.57 -17.61
N VAL A 192 -16.77 -16.20 -16.33
CA VAL A 192 -16.58 -14.82 -15.86
C VAL A 192 -15.39 -14.73 -14.92
N ALA A 193 -14.33 -14.05 -15.37
CA ALA A 193 -13.27 -13.57 -14.51
C ALA A 193 -13.07 -12.07 -14.81
N ASP A 194 -12.88 -11.26 -13.78
CA ASP A 194 -12.62 -9.83 -13.90
C ASP A 194 -11.16 -9.57 -14.27
N SER A 195 -10.86 -9.98 -15.50
CA SER A 195 -9.61 -9.79 -16.18
C SER A 195 -9.89 -9.65 -17.67
N ASP A 196 -9.20 -8.71 -18.30
CA ASP A 196 -9.40 -8.35 -19.70
C ASP A 196 -9.09 -9.49 -20.69
N ARG A 197 -8.58 -10.65 -20.23
CA ARG A 197 -8.09 -11.75 -21.07
C ARG A 197 -8.20 -13.12 -20.39
N ILE A 198 -9.36 -13.77 -20.46
CA ILE A 198 -9.49 -15.17 -20.01
C ILE A 198 -9.02 -16.09 -21.13
N ASP A 199 -7.79 -16.59 -21.03
CA ASP A 199 -7.33 -17.74 -21.79
C ASP A 199 -6.87 -18.85 -20.82
N GLN A 200 -6.70 -20.08 -21.33
CA GLN A 200 -6.34 -21.26 -20.54
C GLN A 200 -4.99 -21.13 -19.80
N HIS A 201 -4.23 -20.06 -20.05
CA HIS A 201 -2.92 -19.80 -19.46
C HIS A 201 -2.97 -18.81 -18.28
N MET A 202 -4.16 -18.39 -17.86
CA MET A 202 -4.30 -17.46 -16.73
C MET A 202 -4.44 -18.19 -15.38
N TYR A 203 -3.71 -17.69 -14.40
CA TYR A 203 -3.77 -18.09 -13.00
C TYR A 203 -4.42 -16.98 -12.16
N ALA A 204 -5.34 -17.36 -11.29
CA ALA A 204 -5.82 -16.54 -10.20
C ALA A 204 -4.89 -16.74 -8.99
N TRP A 205 -4.32 -15.67 -8.48
CA TRP A 205 -3.51 -15.66 -7.27
C TRP A 205 -4.44 -15.20 -6.13
N PRO A 206 -4.80 -16.09 -5.20
CA PRO A 206 -5.64 -15.72 -4.06
C PRO A 206 -4.96 -14.63 -3.23
N LEU A 207 -5.71 -13.59 -2.89
CA LEU A 207 -5.32 -12.54 -1.97
C LEU A 207 -6.33 -12.49 -0.83
N THR A 208 -5.91 -12.91 0.35
CA THR A 208 -6.74 -13.07 1.54
C THR A 208 -6.19 -12.25 2.70
N ASP A 209 -6.94 -12.16 3.80
CA ASP A 209 -6.49 -11.47 5.03
C ASP A 209 -5.94 -10.05 4.76
N ILE A 210 -6.82 -9.27 4.13
CA ILE A 210 -6.54 -7.92 3.65
C ILE A 210 -6.43 -6.96 4.84
N ASP A 211 -5.30 -6.27 4.93
CA ASP A 211 -5.07 -5.16 5.86
C ASP A 211 -4.81 -3.89 5.07
N ALA A 212 -5.88 -3.12 4.84
CA ALA A 212 -5.83 -1.87 4.10
C ALA A 212 -5.37 -0.72 5.00
N TRP A 213 -4.36 0.03 4.55
CA TRP A 213 -3.86 1.17 5.32
C TRP A 213 -4.78 2.38 5.17
N LYS A 214 -4.92 3.14 6.26
CA LYS A 214 -5.69 4.39 6.28
C LYS A 214 -5.18 5.41 5.27
N LYS A 215 -3.87 5.41 5.00
CA LYS A 215 -3.23 6.30 4.03
C LYS A 215 -2.28 5.49 3.15
N PRO A 216 -2.39 5.61 1.81
CA PRO A 216 -1.43 5.02 0.89
C PRO A 216 -0.01 5.57 1.09
N VAL A 217 0.97 4.69 1.03
CA VAL A 217 2.40 5.02 1.12
C VAL A 217 2.97 5.22 -0.28
N LYS A 218 3.54 6.39 -0.58
CA LYS A 218 4.16 6.65 -1.89
C LYS A 218 5.41 5.77 -2.09
N ALA A 219 5.45 5.05 -3.21
CA ALA A 219 6.57 4.19 -3.56
C ALA A 219 6.62 3.95 -5.08
N ALA A 220 7.83 3.82 -5.63
CA ALA A 220 8.00 3.33 -6.99
C ALA A 220 7.66 1.84 -7.04
N GLY A 221 6.87 1.43 -8.02
CA GLY A 221 6.57 0.00 -8.25
C GLY A 221 7.60 -0.64 -9.16
N ALA A 222 7.63 -1.98 -9.17
CA ALA A 222 8.43 -2.76 -10.10
C ALA A 222 7.64 -3.94 -10.68
N GLN A 223 8.12 -4.48 -11.81
CA GLN A 223 7.51 -5.64 -12.44
C GLN A 223 7.83 -6.93 -11.66
N GLY A 224 6.81 -7.75 -11.42
CA GLY A 224 6.95 -8.98 -10.62
C GLY A 224 6.98 -8.68 -9.12
N PHE A 225 7.49 -9.63 -8.33
CA PHE A 225 7.70 -9.42 -6.90
C PHE A 225 8.99 -8.63 -6.67
N TRP A 226 8.92 -7.61 -5.83
CA TRP A 226 10.05 -6.78 -5.43
C TRP A 226 10.13 -6.65 -3.91
N ASN A 227 11.26 -6.20 -3.38
CA ASN A 227 11.44 -6.02 -1.94
C ASN A 227 10.84 -4.67 -1.53
N TRP A 228 9.86 -4.70 -0.65
CA TRP A 228 9.31 -3.52 0.01
C TRP A 228 10.32 -2.89 0.96
#